data_AF-A0A951R832-F1
#
_entry.id   AF-A0A951R832-F1
#
_cell.length_a   1.000
_cell.length_b   1.000
_cell.length_c   1.000
_cell.angle_alpha   90.00
_cell.angle_beta   90.00
_cell.angle_gamma   90.00
#
_symmetry.space_group_name_H-M   'P 1'
#
loop_
_entity.id
_entity.type
_entity.pdbx_description
1 polymer ?
#
loop_
_entity_poly.entity_id
_entity_poly.type
_entity_poly.pdbx_seq_one_letter_code
_entity_poly.pdbx_strand_id
1 'polypeptide(L)'
;MDKYIYFAAEMPMLRWGDEQFPSIHDFLEEARKWMTPADYAVLIKALITHYTEHAVPGVYAAYLKFERTLRKELAAYRQARKEGYEYKFSRIPAQLVKEGNPLEVEKHLMHHRWKWLDEQEFGHYSDRDFFVIYYLKLQLLHRLAMFMPETGEKHFETYVTTNLEKKEKHEESSG
;
A
#
# COMPACT_ATOMS: atom_id res chain seq x y z
N MET A 1 -12.69 18.88 -0.50
CA MET A 1 -12.51 20.24 0.06
C MET A 1 -11.20 20.21 0.80
N ASP A 2 -10.28 21.09 0.41
CA ASP A 2 -8.91 21.13 0.93
C ASP A 2 -8.91 21.52 2.41
N LYS A 3 -8.72 20.53 3.28
CA LYS A 3 -8.89 20.64 4.74
C LYS A 3 -7.56 20.71 5.50
N TYR A 4 -6.50 20.15 4.92
CA TYR A 4 -5.20 19.95 5.57
C TYR A 4 -4.05 20.47 4.70
N ILE A 5 -4.20 21.68 4.12
CA ILE A 5 -3.24 22.27 3.17
C ILE A 5 -1.81 22.33 3.75
N TYR A 6 -1.67 22.72 5.02
CA TYR A 6 -0.35 22.81 5.67
C TYR A 6 0.33 21.44 5.79
N PHE A 7 -0.41 20.43 6.23
CA PHE A 7 0.13 19.08 6.31
C PHE A 7 0.52 18.56 4.92
N ALA A 8 -0.31 18.80 3.90
CA ALA A 8 -0.01 18.41 2.52
C ALA A 8 1.26 19.10 1.99
N ALA A 9 1.52 20.35 2.37
CA ALA A 9 2.72 21.09 1.96
C ALA A 9 4.02 20.58 2.61
N GLU A 10 3.94 19.92 3.76
CA GLU A 10 5.09 19.29 4.43
C GLU A 10 5.43 17.91 3.86
N MET A 11 4.53 17.31 3.06
CA MET A 11 4.72 15.99 2.51
C MET A 11 5.73 15.98 1.35
N PRO A 12 6.75 15.11 1.37
CA PRO A 12 7.61 14.93 0.22
C PRO A 12 6.85 14.27 -0.93
N MET A 13 7.17 14.66 -2.17
CA MET A 13 6.62 13.99 -3.34
C MET A 13 7.14 12.55 -3.42
N LEU A 14 6.25 11.57 -3.47
CA LEU A 14 6.62 10.17 -3.65
C LEU A 14 6.70 9.81 -5.13
N ARG A 15 7.74 9.09 -5.54
CA ARG A 15 7.86 8.50 -6.88
C ARG A 15 8.09 7.00 -6.77
N TRP A 16 7.62 6.28 -7.78
CA TRP A 16 7.84 4.85 -7.87
C TRP A 16 9.34 4.53 -7.94
N GLY A 17 9.82 3.66 -7.05
CA GLY A 17 11.20 3.22 -7.03
C GLY A 17 12.16 4.15 -6.27
N ASP A 18 11.66 5.20 -5.61
CA ASP A 18 12.48 5.99 -4.70
C ASP A 18 13.05 5.11 -3.58
N GLU A 19 14.31 5.34 -3.22
CA GLU A 19 14.98 4.67 -2.09
C GLU A 19 14.89 5.48 -0.79
N GLN A 20 14.55 6.78 -0.91
CA GLN A 20 14.40 7.70 0.21
C GLN A 20 12.95 8.18 0.26
N PHE A 21 12.22 7.73 1.27
CA PHE A 21 10.83 8.09 1.52
C PHE A 21 10.54 8.06 3.03
N PRO A 22 9.50 8.75 3.51
CA PRO A 22 9.19 8.79 4.94
C PRO A 22 8.93 7.41 5.56
N SER A 23 9.18 7.29 6.86
CA SER A 23 8.72 6.10 7.58
C SER A 23 7.19 6.13 7.71
N ILE A 24 6.56 4.95 7.69
CA ILE A 24 5.11 4.84 7.94
C ILE A 24 4.76 5.38 9.33
N HIS A 25 5.60 5.13 10.33
CA HIS A 25 5.40 5.59 11.70
C HIS A 25 5.33 7.11 11.77
N ASP A 26 6.33 7.81 11.23
CA ASP A 26 6.43 9.27 11.34
C ASP A 26 5.32 9.95 10.56
N PHE A 27 4.96 9.39 9.39
CA PHE A 27 3.79 9.85 8.64
C PHE A 27 2.50 9.74 9.46
N LEU A 28 2.26 8.61 10.13
CA LEU A 28 1.04 8.41 10.92
C LEU A 28 1.01 9.28 12.17
N GLU A 29 2.14 9.46 12.86
CA GLU A 29 2.24 10.37 14.00
C GLU A 29 1.98 11.82 13.59
N GLU A 30 2.49 12.25 12.44
CA GLU A 30 2.20 13.59 11.93
C GLU A 30 0.72 13.71 11.53
N ALA A 31 0.19 12.75 10.78
CA ALA A 31 -1.22 12.72 10.40
C ALA A 31 -2.16 12.79 11.61
N ARG A 32 -1.80 12.15 12.73
CA ARG A 32 -2.58 12.19 13.97
C ARG A 32 -2.67 13.58 14.59
N LYS A 33 -1.64 14.42 14.44
CA LYS A 33 -1.62 15.81 14.96
C LYS A 33 -2.51 16.73 14.14
N TRP A 34 -2.53 16.55 12.81
CA TRP A 34 -3.23 17.45 11.89
C TRP A 34 -4.67 17.04 11.57
N MET A 35 -4.97 15.74 11.54
CA MET A 35 -6.27 15.23 11.10
C MET A 35 -7.29 15.15 12.24
N THR A 36 -8.58 15.29 11.90
CA THR A 36 -9.62 14.98 12.88
C THR A 36 -9.62 13.48 13.22
N PRO A 37 -10.04 13.09 14.44
CA PRO A 37 -10.06 11.68 14.83
C PRO A 37 -10.81 10.77 13.86
N ALA A 38 -11.91 11.27 13.26
CA ALA A 38 -12.70 10.54 12.28
C ALA A 38 -11.94 10.29 10.95
N ASP A 39 -11.22 11.30 10.46
CA ASP A 39 -10.46 11.18 9.20
C ASP A 39 -9.20 10.33 9.41
N TYR A 40 -8.52 10.48 10.56
CA TYR A 40 -7.40 9.63 10.95
C TYR A 40 -7.81 8.16 11.08
N ALA A 41 -8.99 7.88 11.67
CA ALA A 41 -9.52 6.52 11.78
C ALA A 41 -9.81 5.87 10.41
N VAL A 42 -10.10 6.66 9.38
CA VAL A 42 -10.22 6.17 7.99
C VAL A 42 -8.84 5.89 7.40
N LEU A 43 -7.88 6.79 7.61
CA LEU A 43 -6.51 6.67 7.11
C LEU A 43 -5.86 5.36 7.58
N ILE A 44 -5.90 5.06 8.89
CA ILE A 44 -5.23 3.87 9.46
C ILE A 44 -5.86 2.54 9.01
N LYS A 45 -7.09 2.56 8.50
CA LYS A 45 -7.76 1.39 7.92
C LYS A 45 -7.35 1.12 6.47
N ALA A 46 -6.70 2.09 5.81
CA ALA A 46 -6.30 1.99 4.42
C ALA A 46 -5.00 1.19 4.28
N LEU A 47 -5.10 -0.14 4.16
CA LEU A 47 -3.95 -1.05 4.11
C LEU A 47 -3.85 -1.76 2.75
N ILE A 48 -2.63 -1.92 2.24
CA ILE A 48 -2.38 -2.62 0.97
C ILE A 48 -2.40 -4.15 1.12
N THR A 49 -2.18 -4.68 2.33
CA THR A 49 -2.05 -6.13 2.60
C THR A 49 -3.25 -6.73 3.32
N HIS A 50 -3.89 -5.97 4.21
CA HIS A 50 -4.99 -6.43 5.06
C HIS A 50 -6.25 -5.62 4.80
N TYR A 51 -7.13 -6.14 3.95
CA TYR A 51 -8.37 -5.43 3.63
C TYR A 51 -9.38 -5.62 4.74
N THR A 52 -9.86 -4.51 5.29
CA THR A 52 -10.98 -4.52 6.21
C THR A 52 -12.27 -4.69 5.40
N GLU A 53 -13.17 -5.59 5.83
CA GLU A 53 -14.50 -5.74 5.24
C GLU A 53 -15.44 -4.55 5.51
N HIS A 54 -14.99 -3.62 6.36
CA HIS A 54 -15.75 -2.43 6.69
C HIS A 54 -15.85 -1.47 5.49
N ALA A 55 -17.05 -0.90 5.30
CA ALA A 55 -17.28 0.15 4.34
C ALA A 55 -16.52 1.41 4.76
N VAL A 56 -15.35 1.61 4.17
CA VAL A 56 -14.59 2.86 4.30
C VAL A 56 -14.97 3.75 3.11
N PRO A 57 -15.46 4.99 3.33
CA PRO A 57 -15.84 5.86 2.22
C PRO A 57 -14.63 6.40 1.45
N GLY A 58 -14.90 7.00 0.29
CA GLY A 58 -13.88 7.70 -0.50
C GLY A 58 -13.01 6.78 -1.36
N VAL A 59 -11.79 7.24 -1.67
CA VAL A 59 -10.85 6.55 -2.58
C VAL A 59 -10.51 5.14 -2.10
N TYR A 60 -10.46 4.87 -0.80
CA TYR A 60 -10.15 3.52 -0.32
C TYR A 60 -11.24 2.49 -0.70
N ALA A 61 -12.52 2.87 -0.71
CA ALA A 61 -13.58 1.99 -1.24
C ALA A 61 -13.38 1.66 -2.73
N ALA A 62 -12.94 2.63 -3.53
CA ALA A 62 -12.60 2.40 -4.93
C ALA A 62 -11.39 1.47 -5.06
N TYR A 63 -10.38 1.65 -4.21
CA TYR A 63 -9.19 0.79 -4.16
C TYR A 63 -9.55 -0.65 -3.82
N LEU A 64 -10.43 -0.88 -2.84
CA LEU A 64 -10.92 -2.22 -2.50
C LEU A 64 -11.64 -2.90 -3.67
N LYS A 65 -12.42 -2.15 -4.47
CA LYS A 65 -13.08 -2.69 -5.68
C LYS A 65 -12.07 -3.04 -6.76
N PHE A 66 -11.08 -2.19 -6.98
CA PHE A 66 -9.97 -2.42 -7.90
C PHE A 66 -9.19 -3.68 -7.49
N GLU A 67 -8.77 -3.77 -6.24
CA GLU A 67 -7.97 -4.88 -5.72
C GLU A 67 -8.74 -6.20 -5.75
N ARG A 68 -10.04 -6.20 -5.42
CA ARG A 68 -10.89 -7.39 -5.54
C ARG A 68 -10.96 -7.87 -6.99
N THR A 69 -11.01 -6.95 -7.94
CA THR A 69 -11.02 -7.27 -9.37
C THR A 69 -9.70 -7.89 -9.78
N LEU A 70 -8.58 -7.25 -9.44
CA LEU A 70 -7.22 -7.73 -9.69
C LEU A 70 -7.02 -9.14 -9.12
N ARG A 71 -7.34 -9.36 -7.83
CA ARG A 71 -7.17 -10.66 -7.17
C ARG A 71 -8.04 -11.76 -7.76
N LYS A 72 -9.29 -11.45 -8.11
CA LYS A 72 -10.19 -12.42 -8.75
C LYS A 72 -9.63 -12.89 -10.10
N GLU A 73 -9.10 -11.96 -10.88
CA GLU A 73 -8.53 -12.26 -12.19
C GLU A 73 -7.23 -13.06 -12.07
N LEU A 74 -6.36 -12.69 -11.12
CA LEU A 74 -5.14 -13.46 -10.80
C LEU A 74 -5.45 -14.88 -10.31
N ALA A 75 -6.49 -15.06 -9.50
CA ALA A 75 -6.91 -16.37 -9.03
C ALA A 75 -7.39 -17.25 -10.20
N ALA A 76 -8.22 -16.70 -11.09
CA ALA A 76 -8.67 -17.39 -12.29
C ALA A 76 -7.51 -17.75 -13.23
N TYR A 77 -6.55 -16.84 -13.43
CA TYR A 77 -5.33 -17.13 -14.18
C TYR A 77 -4.51 -18.28 -13.58
N ARG A 78 -4.30 -18.28 -12.26
CA ARG A 78 -3.56 -19.35 -11.56
C ARG A 78 -4.26 -20.69 -11.69
N GLN A 79 -5.60 -20.71 -11.63
CA GLN A 79 -6.39 -21.92 -11.83
C GLN A 79 -6.27 -22.44 -13.27
N ALA A 80 -6.42 -21.56 -14.26
CA ALA A 80 -6.27 -21.91 -15.67
C ALA A 80 -4.89 -22.49 -16.00
N ARG A 81 -3.83 -21.91 -15.42
CA ARG A 81 -2.46 -22.43 -15.56
C ARG A 81 -2.31 -23.82 -14.98
N LYS A 82 -2.98 -24.12 -13.86
CA LYS A 82 -2.99 -25.44 -13.23
C LYS A 82 -3.76 -26.47 -14.07
N GLU A 83 -4.84 -26.04 -14.71
CA GLU A 83 -5.71 -26.88 -15.54
C GLU A 83 -5.22 -27.01 -17.00
N GLY A 84 -4.21 -26.22 -17.39
CA GLY A 84 -3.53 -26.35 -18.69
C GLY A 84 -4.22 -25.66 -19.86
N TYR A 85 -5.15 -24.72 -19.62
CA TYR A 85 -5.75 -23.91 -20.69
C TYR A 85 -5.33 -22.44 -20.64
N GLU A 86 -5.51 -21.77 -21.78
CA GLU A 86 -5.19 -20.35 -21.91
C GLU A 86 -6.23 -19.47 -21.21
N TYR A 87 -5.76 -18.63 -20.30
CA TYR A 87 -6.58 -17.59 -19.68
C TYR A 87 -6.53 -16.30 -20.48
N LYS A 88 -7.70 -15.75 -20.81
CA LYS A 88 -7.84 -14.44 -21.44
C LYS A 88 -8.15 -13.39 -20.37
N PHE A 89 -7.22 -12.47 -20.18
CA PHE A 89 -7.44 -11.32 -19.31
C PHE A 89 -8.42 -10.34 -19.95
N SER A 90 -9.28 -9.76 -19.13
CA SER A 90 -10.38 -8.88 -19.50
C SER A 90 -10.30 -7.52 -18.82
N ARG A 91 -9.69 -7.44 -17.62
CA ARG A 91 -9.65 -6.23 -16.79
C ARG A 91 -8.25 -5.78 -16.41
N ILE A 92 -7.26 -6.69 -16.44
CA ILE A 92 -5.85 -6.35 -16.22
C ILE A 92 -5.00 -6.67 -17.46
N PRO A 93 -3.91 -5.93 -17.74
CA PRO A 93 -2.99 -6.26 -18.82
C PRO A 93 -2.31 -7.63 -18.60
N ALA A 94 -2.34 -8.49 -19.62
CA ALA A 94 -1.78 -9.84 -19.54
C ALA A 94 -0.26 -9.85 -19.29
N GLN A 95 0.44 -8.81 -19.77
CA GLN A 95 1.89 -8.64 -19.64
C GLN A 95 2.34 -8.59 -18.17
N LEU A 96 1.47 -8.13 -17.25
CA LEU A 96 1.79 -8.04 -15.82
C LEU A 96 2.23 -9.37 -15.21
N VAL A 97 1.77 -10.51 -15.76
CA VAL A 97 1.99 -11.84 -15.19
C VAL A 97 2.57 -12.86 -16.17
N LYS A 98 2.69 -12.50 -17.45
CA LYS A 98 3.28 -13.36 -18.49
C LYS A 98 4.78 -13.09 -18.70
N GLU A 99 5.28 -11.94 -18.26
CA GLU A 99 6.67 -11.51 -18.47
C GLU A 99 7.45 -11.50 -17.15
N GLY A 100 8.67 -12.06 -17.18
CA GLY A 100 9.60 -12.03 -16.05
C GLY A 100 9.54 -13.23 -15.11
N ASN A 101 10.41 -13.19 -14.09
CA ASN A 101 10.43 -14.17 -13.00
C ASN A 101 9.39 -13.79 -11.91
N PRO A 102 9.14 -14.63 -10.90
CA PRO A 102 8.14 -14.33 -9.86
C PRO A 102 8.32 -12.99 -9.14
N LEU A 103 9.57 -12.56 -8.93
CA LEU A 103 9.87 -11.27 -8.31
C LEU A 103 9.49 -10.09 -9.22
N GLU A 104 9.85 -10.18 -10.51
CA GLU A 104 9.51 -9.15 -11.49
C GLU A 104 7.99 -9.05 -11.69
N VAL A 105 7.28 -10.19 -11.70
CA VAL A 105 5.81 -10.20 -11.72
C VAL A 105 5.23 -9.48 -10.50
N GLU A 106 5.78 -9.68 -9.30
CA GLU A 106 5.30 -8.97 -8.10
C GLU A 106 5.55 -7.46 -8.20
N LYS A 107 6.73 -7.04 -8.68
CA LYS A 107 7.04 -5.61 -8.93
C LYS A 107 6.10 -5.01 -9.98
N HIS A 108 5.81 -5.71 -11.07
CA HIS A 108 4.85 -5.28 -12.08
C HIS A 108 3.45 -5.08 -11.49
N LEU A 109 2.99 -6.03 -10.67
CA LEU A 109 1.71 -5.93 -9.98
C LEU A 109 1.67 -4.79 -8.97
N MET A 110 2.77 -4.50 -8.28
CA MET A 110 2.86 -3.36 -7.37
C MET A 110 2.86 -2.02 -8.12
N HIS A 111 3.60 -1.91 -9.22
CA HIS A 111 3.61 -0.73 -10.07
C HIS A 111 2.24 -0.50 -10.73
N HIS A 112 1.50 -1.56 -11.06
CA HIS A 112 0.12 -1.42 -11.54
C HIS A 112 -0.81 -0.81 -10.49
N ARG A 113 -0.66 -1.18 -9.21
CA ARG A 113 -1.39 -0.55 -8.09
C ARG A 113 -0.98 0.92 -7.92
N TRP A 114 0.31 1.21 -8.06
CA TRP A 114 0.82 2.58 -8.02
C TRP A 114 0.17 3.47 -9.08
N LYS A 115 0.14 3.03 -10.33
CA LYS A 115 -0.49 3.79 -11.43
C LYS A 115 -1.97 4.04 -11.20
N TRP A 116 -2.68 3.04 -10.71
CA TRP A 116 -4.08 3.22 -10.35
C TRP A 116 -4.27 4.31 -9.28
N LEU A 117 -3.36 4.36 -8.29
CA LEU A 117 -3.36 5.40 -7.26
C LEU A 117 -3.04 6.79 -7.83
N ASP A 118 -2.07 6.91 -8.76
CA ASP A 118 -1.79 8.17 -9.48
C ASP A 118 -3.04 8.72 -10.17
N GLU A 119 -3.80 7.84 -10.83
CA GLU A 119 -5.05 8.21 -11.52
C GLU A 119 -6.13 8.71 -10.56
N GLN A 120 -6.09 8.27 -9.29
CA GLN A 120 -7.05 8.72 -8.27
C GLN A 120 -6.64 10.04 -7.60
N GLU A 121 -5.43 10.55 -7.79
CA GLU A 121 -5.01 11.80 -7.14
C GLU A 121 -5.71 13.04 -7.69
N PHE A 122 -6.20 12.98 -8.92
CA PHE A 122 -6.87 14.11 -9.54
C PHE A 122 -8.10 14.56 -8.72
N GLY A 123 -8.09 15.82 -8.30
CA GLY A 123 -9.15 16.40 -7.47
C GLY A 123 -8.96 16.24 -5.96
N HIS A 124 -7.88 15.59 -5.50
CA HIS A 124 -7.51 15.43 -4.10
C HIS A 124 -6.14 16.08 -3.85
N TYR A 125 -6.11 17.31 -3.34
CA TYR A 125 -4.86 18.06 -3.14
C TYR A 125 -4.44 18.15 -1.68
N SER A 126 -5.39 18.29 -0.76
CA SER A 126 -5.09 18.27 0.68
C SER A 126 -6.31 17.87 1.53
N ASP A 127 -7.13 16.95 1.04
CA ASP A 127 -8.22 16.36 1.80
C ASP A 127 -7.81 14.99 2.38
N ARG A 128 -8.71 14.34 3.11
CA ARG A 128 -8.44 13.01 3.68
C ARG A 128 -8.03 12.00 2.60
N ASP A 129 -8.65 12.04 1.42
CA ASP A 129 -8.44 11.04 0.39
C ASP A 129 -7.07 11.21 -0.29
N PHE A 130 -6.54 12.43 -0.36
CA PHE A 130 -5.13 12.69 -0.67
C PHE A 130 -4.19 11.91 0.27
N PHE A 131 -4.38 11.99 1.59
CA PHE A 131 -3.53 11.26 2.54
C PHE A 131 -3.74 9.75 2.50
N VAL A 132 -4.95 9.29 2.18
CA VAL A 132 -5.21 7.86 1.94
C VAL A 132 -4.40 7.36 0.74
N ILE A 133 -4.39 8.10 -0.37
CA ILE A 133 -3.60 7.75 -1.55
C ILE A 133 -2.11 7.75 -1.21
N TYR A 134 -1.64 8.82 -0.58
CA TYR A 134 -0.26 8.96 -0.12
C TYR A 134 0.16 7.77 0.75
N TYR A 135 -0.68 7.39 1.72
CA TYR A 135 -0.39 6.29 2.63
C TYR A 135 -0.32 4.93 1.93
N LEU A 136 -1.22 4.68 0.96
CA LEU A 136 -1.19 3.44 0.17
C LEU A 136 0.07 3.38 -0.70
N LYS A 137 0.48 4.50 -1.31
CA LYS A 137 1.74 4.62 -2.05
C LYS A 137 2.95 4.39 -1.15
N LEU A 138 2.97 4.98 0.04
CA LEU A 138 4.05 4.80 1.00
C LEU A 138 4.21 3.32 1.39
N GLN A 139 3.10 2.62 1.65
CA GLN A 139 3.13 1.18 1.92
C GLN A 139 3.69 0.37 0.74
N LEU A 140 3.41 0.76 -0.51
CA LEU A 140 3.98 0.11 -1.70
C LEU A 140 5.50 0.31 -1.78
N LEU A 141 6.02 1.51 -1.46
CA LEU A 141 7.46 1.77 -1.44
C LEU A 141 8.17 0.97 -0.35
N HIS A 142 7.63 0.96 0.86
CA HIS A 142 8.17 0.13 1.96
C HIS A 142 8.21 -1.34 1.56
N ARG A 143 7.16 -1.85 0.90
CA ARG A 143 7.16 -3.22 0.39
C ARG A 143 8.17 -3.43 -0.74
N LEU A 144 8.37 -2.43 -1.61
CA LEU A 144 9.30 -2.52 -2.73
C LEU A 144 10.74 -2.57 -2.23
N ALA A 145 11.07 -1.77 -1.22
CA ALA A 145 12.40 -1.74 -0.59
C ALA A 145 12.79 -3.07 0.06
N MET A 146 11.82 -3.88 0.52
CA MET A 146 12.10 -5.24 1.01
C MET A 146 12.70 -6.18 -0.06
N PHE A 147 12.54 -5.84 -1.35
CA PHE A 147 13.08 -6.60 -2.47
C PHE A 147 14.42 -6.06 -2.98
N MET A 148 14.95 -4.98 -2.39
CA MET A 148 16.23 -4.39 -2.75
C MET A 148 17.32 -4.93 -1.81
N PRO A 149 18.37 -5.61 -2.32
CA PRO A 149 19.37 -6.30 -1.50
C PRO A 149 20.07 -5.42 -0.46
N GLU A 150 20.42 -4.17 -0.81
CA GLU A 150 21.12 -3.24 0.08
C GLU A 150 20.21 -2.60 1.15
N THR A 151 18.89 -2.53 0.89
CA THR A 151 17.90 -1.96 1.80
C THR A 151 17.22 -3.03 2.66
N GLY A 152 17.22 -4.28 2.20
CA GLY A 152 16.65 -5.43 2.88
C GLY A 152 17.29 -5.70 4.24
N GLU A 153 18.60 -5.49 4.39
CA GLU A 153 19.31 -5.67 5.66
C GLU A 153 18.82 -4.68 6.74
N LYS A 154 18.77 -3.38 6.42
CA LYS A 154 18.30 -2.33 7.35
C LYS A 154 16.82 -2.48 7.72
N HIS A 155 15.97 -2.83 6.77
CA HIS A 155 14.53 -3.02 7.03
C HIS A 155 14.24 -4.34 7.75
N PHE A 156 14.99 -5.41 7.45
CA PHE A 156 14.92 -6.67 8.18
C PHE A 156 15.32 -6.47 9.64
N GLU A 157 16.44 -5.78 9.90
CA GLU A 157 16.88 -5.44 11.25
C GLU A 157 15.78 -4.70 12.01
N THR A 158 15.22 -3.63 11.43
CA THR A 158 14.16 -2.83 12.05
C THR A 158 12.89 -3.64 12.34
N TYR A 159 12.47 -4.51 11.41
CA TYR A 159 11.30 -5.37 11.59
C TYR A 159 11.52 -6.43 12.67
N VAL A 160 12.72 -7.00 12.76
CA VAL A 160 13.10 -7.95 13.81
C VAL A 160 13.13 -7.25 15.17
N THR A 161 13.75 -6.08 15.30
CA THR A 161 13.77 -5.33 16.58
C THR A 161 12.35 -4.97 17.02
N THR A 162 11.55 -4.42 16.13
CA THR A 162 10.17 -3.98 16.45
C THR A 162 9.29 -5.15 16.91
N ASN A 163 9.45 -6.34 16.32
CA ASN A 163 8.65 -7.51 16.69
C ASN A 163 9.18 -8.24 17.93
N LEU A 164 10.49 -8.20 18.18
CA LEU A 164 11.08 -8.69 19.43
C LEU A 164 10.65 -7.81 20.61
N GLU A 165 10.72 -6.48 20.47
CA GLU A 165 10.26 -5.53 21.50
C GLU A 165 8.76 -5.66 21.79
N LYS A 166 7.94 -5.94 20.78
CA LYS A 166 6.51 -6.22 20.98
C LYS A 166 6.24 -7.54 21.69
N LYS A 167 7.13 -8.53 21.54
CA LYS A 167 7.01 -9.82 22.20
C LYS A 167 7.44 -9.74 23.67
N GLU A 168 8.51 -9.02 23.95
CA GLU A 168 9.00 -8.77 25.32
C GLU A 168 7.99 -7.97 26.15
N LYS A 169 7.38 -6.92 25.58
CA LYS A 169 6.32 -6.15 26.25
C LYS A 169 5.04 -6.95 26.52
N HIS A 170 4.77 -7.99 25.73
CA HIS A 170 3.61 -8.87 25.95
C HIS A 170 3.86 -9.90 27.05
N GLU A 171 5.11 -10.32 27.23
CA GLU A 171 5.54 -11.25 28.29
C GLU A 171 5.67 -10.54 29.65
N GLU A 172 6.12 -9.28 29.69
CA GLU A 172 6.21 -8.48 30.93
C GLU A 172 4.86 -7.98 31.47
N SER A 173 3.83 -7.87 30.62
CA SER A 173 2.49 -7.41 31.05
C SER A 173 1.55 -8.54 31.49
N SER A 174 2.04 -9.80 31.44
CA SER A 174 1.30 -11.01 31.84
C SER A 174 1.90 -11.74 33.05
N GLY A 175 2.91 -11.15 33.72
CA GLY A 175 3.50 -11.64 34.98
C GLY A 175 3.21 -10.70 36.14
#